data_AF-A0A539DI50-F1
#
_entry.id   AF-A0A539DI50-F1
#
_cell.length_a   1.000
_cell.length_b   1.000
_cell.length_c   1.000
_cell.angle_alpha   90.00
_cell.angle_beta   90.00
_cell.angle_gamma   90.00
#
_symmetry.space_group_name_H-M   'P 1'
#
loop_
_entity.id
_entity.type
_entity.pdbx_description
1 polymer ?
#
loop_
_entity_poly.entity_id
_entity_poly.type
_entity_poly.pdbx_seq_one_letter_code
_entity_poly.pdbx_strand_id
1 'polypeptide(L)' 'LCVRRFPEQIKSVQWEQVRFKGLLKPHTLDLGDLFEPDRVRELEQVLAKAASPSEALTEWNERKDRQP' A
#
# COMPACT_ATOMS: atom_id res chain seq x y z
N LEU A 1 -1.86 4.02 8.97
CA LEU A 1 -2.94 4.47 8.04
C LEU A 1 -3.74 3.32 7.42
N CYS A 2 -3.10 2.32 6.79
CA CYS A 2 -3.79 1.18 6.15
C CYS A 2 -4.76 0.44 7.07
N VAL A 3 -4.35 0.19 8.32
CA VAL A 3 -5.19 -0.45 9.35
C VAL A 3 -6.46 0.35 9.64
N ARG A 4 -6.39 1.68 9.59
CA ARG A 4 -7.55 2.54 9.79
C ARG A 4 -8.46 2.59 8.56
N ARG A 5 -7.87 2.63 7.36
CA ARG A 5 -8.64 2.83 6.11
C ARG A 5 -9.29 1.55 5.60
N PHE A 6 -8.63 0.41 5.78
CA PHE A 6 -9.03 -0.88 5.23
C PHE A 6 -9.04 -2.02 6.27
N PRO A 7 -9.61 -1.81 7.48
CA PRO A 7 -9.48 -2.77 8.59
C PRO A 7 -9.98 -4.17 8.22
N GLU A 8 -11.15 -4.27 7.59
CA GLU A 8 -11.78 -5.55 7.25
C GLU A 8 -11.09 -6.28 6.09
N GLN A 9 -10.25 -5.56 5.34
CA GLN A 9 -9.57 -6.07 4.16
C GLN A 9 -8.12 -6.46 4.47
N ILE A 10 -7.62 -6.28 5.69
CA ILE A 10 -6.29 -6.76 6.08
C ILE A 10 -6.36 -8.25 6.40
N LYS A 11 -5.45 -9.03 5.80
CA LYS A 11 -5.25 -10.44 6.09
C LYS A 11 -4.17 -10.65 7.14
N SER A 12 -3.06 -9.91 7.06
CA SER A 12 -1.97 -9.99 8.03
C SER A 12 -1.08 -8.74 7.95
N VAL A 13 -0.43 -8.41 9.07
CA VAL A 13 0.62 -7.39 9.14
C VAL A 13 1.90 -8.10 9.59
N GLN A 14 3.00 -7.82 8.91
CA GLN A 14 4.35 -8.30 9.22
C GLN A 14 5.30 -7.11 9.27
N TRP A 15 6.56 -7.37 9.64
CA TRP A 15 7.60 -6.34 9.52
C TRP A 15 7.66 -5.88 8.06
N GLU A 16 7.58 -4.56 7.85
CA GLU A 16 7.62 -3.88 6.53
C GLU A 16 6.53 -4.30 5.52
N GLN A 17 5.63 -5.23 5.85
CA GLN A 17 4.66 -5.74 4.89
C GLN A 17 3.24 -5.77 5.43
N VAL A 18 2.29 -5.31 4.62
CA VAL A 18 0.85 -5.42 4.89
C VAL A 18 0.19 -6.23 3.79
N ARG A 19 -0.40 -7.36 4.14
CA ARG A 19 -1.12 -8.22 3.20
C ARG A 19 -2.62 -7.99 3.32
N PHE A 20 -3.25 -7.61 2.23
CA PHE A 20 -4.70 -7.48 2.13
C PHE A 20 -5.35 -8.76 1.59
N LYS A 21 -6.64 -8.91 1.84
CA LYS A 21 -7.50 -9.96 1.31
C LYS A 21 -7.75 -9.68 -0.18
N GLY A 22 -7.65 -10.71 -1.01
CA GLY A 22 -7.88 -10.62 -2.45
C GLY A 22 -7.65 -11.97 -3.12
N LEU A 23 -8.36 -12.23 -4.23
CA LEU A 23 -8.38 -13.54 -4.88
C LEU A 23 -7.44 -13.65 -6.10
N LEU A 24 -7.07 -12.55 -6.76
CA LEU A 24 -6.54 -12.60 -8.13
C LEU A 24 -5.23 -11.82 -8.42
N LYS A 25 -4.72 -10.99 -7.50
CA LYS A 25 -3.46 -10.23 -7.68
C LYS A 25 -2.60 -10.28 -6.41
N PRO A 26 -1.30 -9.95 -6.45
CA PRO A 26 -0.53 -9.69 -5.23
C PRO A 26 -1.11 -8.46 -4.52
N HIS A 27 -1.66 -8.69 -3.32
CA HIS A 27 -2.28 -7.66 -2.47
C HIS A 27 -1.36 -7.32 -1.28
N THR A 28 -0.05 -7.28 -1.52
CA THR A 28 0.94 -6.98 -0.48
C THR A 28 1.47 -5.57 -0.71
N LEU A 29 1.35 -4.72 0.30
CA LEU A 29 2.09 -3.47 0.40
C LEU A 29 3.45 -3.76 1.01
N ASP A 30 4.50 -3.53 0.25
CA ASP A 30 5.88 -3.60 0.74
C ASP A 30 6.39 -2.18 1.07
N LEU A 31 6.92 -2.05 2.29
CA LEU A 31 7.48 -0.84 2.87
C LEU A 31 8.99 -0.97 3.13
N GLY A 32 9.61 -2.10 2.77
CA GLY A 32 11.03 -2.38 3.04
C GLY A 32 11.99 -1.53 2.21
N ASP A 33 11.49 -0.77 1.23
CA ASP A 33 12.21 0.24 0.46
C ASP A 33 11.76 1.67 0.80
N LEU A 34 10.86 1.83 1.78
CA LEU A 34 10.19 3.09 2.07
C LEU A 34 10.81 3.80 3.28
N PHE A 35 11.99 4.37 3.05
CA PHE A 35 12.73 5.10 4.08
C PHE A 35 12.62 6.62 3.95
N GLU A 36 12.43 7.10 2.72
CA GLU A 36 12.40 8.54 2.43
C GLU A 36 11.10 9.19 2.93
N PRO A 37 11.17 10.24 3.78
CA PRO A 37 9.98 10.88 4.34
C PRO A 37 8.98 11.36 3.29
N ASP A 38 9.46 11.86 2.15
CA ASP A 38 8.59 12.32 1.07
C ASP A 38 7.87 11.16 0.38
N ARG A 39 8.53 10.01 0.24
CA ARG A 39 7.90 8.78 -0.31
C ARG A 39 6.86 8.23 0.66
N VAL A 40 7.11 8.30 1.97
CA VAL A 40 6.10 7.95 3.00
C VAL A 40 4.86 8.85 2.87
N ARG A 41 5.05 10.15 2.66
CA ARG A 41 3.94 11.10 2.46
C ARG A 41 3.16 10.82 1.17
N GLU A 42 3.85 10.50 0.08
CA GLU A 42 3.19 10.12 -1.18
C GLU A 42 2.32 8.88 -1.00
N LEU A 43 2.85 7.84 -0.34
CA LEU A 43 2.08 6.63 -0.02
C LEU A 43 0.86 6.95 0.85
N GLU A 44 1.02 7.79 1.88
CA GLU A 44 -0.09 8.24 2.72
C GLU A 44 -1.20 8.90 1.88
N GLN A 45 -0.84 9.77 0.95
CA GLN A 45 -1.82 10.42 0.07
C GLN A 45 -2.54 9.43 -0.85
N VAL A 46 -1.84 8.43 -1.40
CA VAL A 46 -2.45 7.38 -2.21
C VAL A 46 -3.45 6.58 -1.38
N LEU A 47 -3.05 6.12 -0.20
CA LEU A 47 -3.90 5.36 0.71
C LEU A 47 -5.11 6.16 1.21
N ALA A 48 -4.97 7.46 1.40
CA ALA A 48 -6.07 8.32 1.86
C ALA A 48 -7.16 8.49 0.79
N LYS A 49 -6.78 8.53 -0.49
CA LYS A 49 -7.68 8.78 -1.63
C LYS A 49 -8.32 7.51 -2.19
N ALA A 50 -7.63 6.38 -2.11
CA ALA A 50 -8.11 5.13 -2.69
C ALA A 50 -9.40 4.61 -2.02
N ALA A 51 -10.31 4.09 -2.84
CA ALA A 51 -11.53 3.44 -2.38
C ALA A 51 -11.29 2.00 -1.91
N SER A 52 -10.21 1.35 -2.37
CA SER A 52 -9.82 -0.01 -1.98
C SER A 52 -8.30 -0.20 -1.84
N PRO A 53 -7.83 -1.24 -1.12
CA PRO A 53 -6.41 -1.60 -1.08
C PRO A 53 -5.84 -1.95 -2.45
N SER A 54 -6.63 -2.60 -3.32
CA SER A 54 -6.19 -3.00 -4.66
C SER A 54 -5.90 -1.78 -5.53
N GLU A 55 -6.77 -0.77 -5.46
CA GLU A 55 -6.58 0.51 -6.12
C GLU A 55 -5.35 1.25 -5.57
N ALA A 56 -5.22 1.33 -4.24
CA ALA A 56 -4.08 1.97 -3.61
C ALA A 56 -2.74 1.32 -4.01
N LEU A 57 -2.70 -0.02 -4.04
CA LEU A 57 -1.50 -0.78 -4.42
C LEU A 57 -1.16 -0.60 -5.90
N THR A 58 -2.17 -0.59 -6.76
CA THR A 58 -1.97 -0.38 -8.20
C THR A 58 -1.36 1.00 -8.45
N GLU A 59 -1.99 2.04 -7.91
CA GLU A 59 -1.50 3.42 -8.00
C GLU A 59 -0.10 3.58 -7.40
N TRP A 60 0.17 2.96 -6.26
CA TRP A 60 1.47 3.04 -5.60
C TRP A 60 2.59 2.35 -6.39
N ASN A 61 2.33 1.14 -6.91
CA ASN A 61 3.30 0.40 -7.70
C ASN A 61 3.62 1.14 -9.02
N GLU A 62 2.61 1.69 -9.70
CA GLU A 62 2.84 2.51 -10.90
C GLU A 62 3.73 3.74 -10.62
N ARG A 63 3.65 4.33 -9.42
CA ARG A 63 4.51 5.45 -9.01
C ARG A 63 5.91 5.00 -8.62
N LYS A 64 6.07 3.80 -8.07
CA LYS A 64 7.38 3.19 -7.80
C LYS A 64 8.10 2.88 -9.10
N ASP A 65 7.43 2.27 -10.07
CA ASP A 65 8.01 1.86 -11.34
C ASP A 65 8.37 3.04 -12.27
N ARG A 66 7.74 4.22 -12.07
CA ARG A 66 8.06 5.44 -12.82
C ARG A 66 9.26 6.22 -12.27
N GLN A 67 9.84 5.81 -11.14
CA GLN A 67 11.07 6.43 -10.66
C GLN A 67 12.29 5.73 -11.27
N PRO A 68 13.29 6.50 -11.77
CA PRO A 68 14.50 5.95 -12.38
C PRO A 68 15.43 5.27 -11.38
#